data_AF-Q5F9A5-F1
#
_entry.id   AF-Q5F9A5-F1
#
_cell.length_a   1.000
_cell.length_b   1.000
_cell.length_c   1.000
_cell.angle_alpha   90.00
_cell.angle_beta   90.00
_cell.angle_gamma   90.00
#
_symmetry.space_group_name_H-M   'P 1'
#
loop_
_entity.id
_entity.type
_entity.pdbx_description
1 polymer ?
#
loop_
_entity_poly.entity_id
_entity_poly.type
_entity_poly.pdbx_seq_one_letter_code
_entity_poly.pdbx_strand_id
1 'polypeptide(L)'
;MSGTKRKLGRPTDYTKDMADKICEKIANGRSLRSICAEDGVPPMKTIYRWLEANEEFRHQYARAREKQADYFAEEIIEIADSAQAESAAVSKAKLQIDARKWAASKIAPKKYGDKSELDVKSGDGSMRAAVRLDAEEYRKIAEDVLRRV
;
A
#
# COMPACT_ATOMS: atom_id res chain seq x y z
N MET A 1 30.10 26.60 35.10
CA MET A 1 29.34 25.35 35.29
C MET A 1 28.78 24.92 33.94
N SER A 2 29.47 24.04 33.22
CA SER A 2 28.99 23.52 31.93
C SER A 2 27.99 22.39 32.22
N GLY A 3 26.70 22.70 32.13
CA GLY A 3 25.63 21.74 32.37
C GLY A 3 25.61 20.68 31.27
N THR A 4 26.09 19.48 31.61
CA THR A 4 26.03 18.31 30.73
C THR A 4 24.54 17.98 30.49
N LYS A 5 24.00 18.33 29.31
CA LYS A 5 22.66 17.90 28.90
C LYS A 5 22.60 16.39 28.99
N ARG A 6 21.83 15.85 29.95
CA ARG A 6 21.56 14.41 30.08
C ARG A 6 21.09 13.90 28.72
N LYS A 7 21.75 12.86 28.19
CA LYS A 7 21.29 12.17 26.98
C LYS A 7 19.87 11.68 27.27
N LEU A 8 18.87 12.31 26.65
CA LEU A 8 17.48 11.88 26.83
C LEU A 8 17.41 10.41 26.43
N GLY A 9 16.98 9.57 27.37
CA GLY A 9 16.75 8.17 27.11
C GLY A 9 15.76 8.00 25.96
N ARG A 10 15.89 6.90 25.24
CA ARG A 10 15.00 6.56 24.13
C ARG A 10 13.54 6.63 24.60
N PRO A 11 12.67 7.44 24.00
CA PRO A 11 11.31 7.66 24.52
C PRO A 11 10.51 6.35 24.61
N THR A 12 9.78 6.18 25.71
CA THR A 12 8.92 5.01 25.97
C THR A 12 7.43 5.33 25.86
N ASP A 13 7.07 6.57 26.13
CA ASP A 13 5.69 7.02 26.26
C ASP A 13 5.20 7.61 24.93
N TYR A 14 3.96 7.30 24.59
CA TYR A 14 3.35 7.77 23.35
C TYR A 14 3.21 9.28 23.38
N THR A 15 3.66 9.93 22.30
CA THR A 15 3.33 11.32 22.01
C THR A 15 2.84 11.42 20.57
N LYS A 16 1.81 12.25 20.36
CA LYS A 16 1.27 12.48 19.02
C LYS A 16 2.32 13.07 18.07
N ASP A 17 3.17 13.98 18.56
CA ASP A 17 4.27 14.56 17.77
C ASP A 17 5.27 13.49 17.27
N MET A 18 5.63 12.51 18.11
CA MET A 18 6.52 11.42 17.68
C MET A 18 5.82 10.50 16.66
N ALA A 19 4.54 10.19 16.89
CA ALA A 19 3.73 9.42 15.95
C ALA A 19 3.60 10.10 14.58
N ASP A 20 3.32 11.41 14.57
CA ASP A 20 3.22 12.25 13.37
C ASP A 20 4.56 12.21 12.59
N LYS A 21 5.70 12.42 13.28
CA LYS A 21 7.04 12.37 12.67
C LYS A 21 7.40 11.01 12.09
N ILE A 22 7.04 9.92 12.78
CA ILE A 22 7.24 8.56 12.28
C ILE A 22 6.42 8.35 11.00
N CYS A 23 5.14 8.73 11.02
CA CYS A 23 4.24 8.60 9.87
C CYS A 23 4.73 9.43 8.67
N GLU A 24 5.18 10.66 8.89
CA GLU A 24 5.74 11.52 7.84
C GLU A 24 6.95 10.86 7.18
N LYS A 25 7.91 10.36 7.96
CA LYS A 25 9.09 9.67 7.41
C LYS A 25 8.70 8.42 6.62
N ILE A 26 7.75 7.62 7.14
CA ILE A 26 7.26 6.43 6.44
C ILE A 26 6.65 6.81 5.10
N ALA A 27 5.76 7.81 5.07
CA ALA A 27 5.13 8.29 3.84
C ALA A 27 6.17 8.70 2.78
N ASN A 28 7.32 9.26 3.21
CA ASN A 28 8.46 9.60 2.36
C ASN A 28 9.46 8.42 2.16
N GLY A 29 8.96 7.20 1.98
CA GLY A 29 9.79 6.04 1.59
C GLY A 29 10.66 5.40 2.67
N ARG A 30 10.78 5.99 3.87
CA ARG A 30 11.66 5.44 4.91
C ARG A 30 11.10 4.16 5.53
N SER A 31 11.95 3.14 5.69
CA SER A 31 11.57 1.94 6.44
C SER A 31 11.48 2.24 7.94
N LEU A 32 10.51 1.61 8.64
CA LEU A 32 10.39 1.71 10.10
C LEU A 32 11.69 1.30 10.80
N ARG A 33 12.41 0.30 10.27
CA ARG A 33 13.72 -0.12 10.76
C ARG A 33 14.73 1.04 10.73
N SER A 34 14.85 1.73 9.59
CA SER A 34 15.78 2.86 9.48
C SER A 34 15.38 4.01 10.39
N ILE A 35 14.07 4.27 10.58
CA ILE A 35 13.57 5.34 11.46
C ILE A 35 13.93 5.03 12.91
N CYS A 36 13.74 3.78 13.34
CA CYS A 36 14.13 3.32 14.67
C CYS A 36 15.66 3.30 14.90
N ALA A 37 16.50 3.50 13.88
CA ALA A 37 17.94 3.62 14.08
C ALA A 37 18.36 5.04 14.48
N GLU A 38 17.47 6.03 14.34
CA GLU A 38 17.75 7.42 14.68
C GLU A 38 17.73 7.65 16.20
N ASP A 39 18.62 8.55 16.66
CA ASP A 39 18.66 8.99 18.04
C ASP A 39 17.34 9.67 18.44
N GLY A 40 16.82 9.31 19.62
CA GLY A 40 15.57 9.85 20.14
C GLY A 40 14.29 9.25 19.56
N VAL A 41 14.38 8.32 18.59
CA VAL A 41 13.20 7.61 18.07
C VAL A 41 12.96 6.32 18.88
N PRO A 42 11.74 6.01 19.34
CA PRO A 42 11.43 4.77 20.08
C PRO A 42 11.79 3.48 19.33
N PRO A 43 12.04 2.35 20.04
CA PRO A 43 12.33 1.08 19.39
C PRO A 43 11.10 0.54 18.70
N MET A 44 11.31 -0.29 17.68
CA MET A 44 10.23 -0.87 16.89
C MET A 44 9.18 -1.58 17.78
N LYS A 45 9.62 -2.26 18.86
CA LYS A 45 8.73 -2.86 19.87
C LYS A 45 7.81 -1.83 20.54
N THR A 46 8.33 -0.66 20.90
CA THR A 46 7.53 0.43 21.50
C THR A 46 6.53 0.99 20.50
N ILE A 47 6.95 1.19 19.25
CA ILE A 47 6.06 1.70 18.19
C ILE A 47 4.90 0.71 17.93
N TYR A 48 5.19 -0.59 17.85
CA TYR A 48 4.12 -1.59 17.71
C TYR A 48 3.17 -1.61 18.91
N ARG A 49 3.70 -1.51 20.14
CA ARG A 49 2.84 -1.36 21.33
C ARG A 49 1.94 -0.12 21.24
N TRP A 50 2.46 1.01 20.75
CA TRP A 50 1.64 2.21 20.55
C TRP A 50 0.56 2.00 19.49
N LEU A 51 0.86 1.30 18.39
CA LEU A 51 -0.13 0.93 17.38
C LEU A 51 -1.21 -0.03 17.95
N GLU A 52 -0.85 -0.96 18.82
CA GLU A 52 -1.84 -1.83 19.47
C GLU A 52 -2.76 -1.04 20.42
N ALA A 53 -2.22 -0.07 21.13
CA ALA A 53 -2.96 0.69 22.15
C ALA A 53 -3.73 1.91 21.63
N ASN A 54 -3.31 2.52 20.51
CA ASN A 54 -3.84 3.78 20.02
C ASN A 54 -4.44 3.65 18.61
N GLU A 55 -5.77 3.74 18.52
CA GLU A 55 -6.50 3.62 17.25
C GLU A 55 -6.22 4.76 16.26
N GLU A 56 -6.16 6.01 16.73
CA GLU A 56 -5.85 7.17 15.89
C GLU A 56 -4.49 6.98 15.21
N PHE A 57 -3.48 6.53 15.98
CA PHE A 57 -2.16 6.26 15.45
C PHE A 57 -2.15 5.11 14.45
N ARG A 58 -2.95 4.05 14.65
CA ARG A 58 -3.11 2.99 13.63
C ARG A 58 -3.64 3.53 12.32
N HIS A 59 -4.70 4.34 12.36
CA HIS A 59 -5.29 4.92 11.15
C HIS A 59 -4.30 5.84 10.44
N GLN A 60 -3.55 6.65 11.19
CA GLN A 60 -2.51 7.49 10.61
C GLN A 60 -1.37 6.68 9.99
N TYR A 61 -0.91 5.65 10.70
CA TYR A 61 0.15 4.76 10.24
C TYR A 61 -0.26 4.02 8.97
N ALA A 62 -1.51 3.53 8.89
CA ALA A 62 -2.04 2.89 7.69
C ALA A 62 -2.01 3.84 6.48
N ARG A 63 -2.47 5.09 6.63
CA ARG A 63 -2.39 6.11 5.57
C ARG A 63 -0.95 6.44 5.19
N ALA A 64 -0.03 6.46 6.14
CA ALA A 64 1.39 6.67 5.87
C ALA A 64 1.98 5.51 5.05
N ARG A 65 1.56 4.26 5.30
CA ARG A 65 1.95 3.11 4.49
C ARG A 65 1.38 3.20 3.07
N GLU A 66 0.14 3.61 2.89
CA GLU A 66 -0.41 3.84 1.55
C GLU A 66 0.39 4.89 0.76
N LYS A 67 0.71 6.03 1.39
CA LYS A 67 1.58 7.05 0.78
C LYS A 67 2.99 6.55 0.51
N GLN A 68 3.52 5.66 1.35
CA GLN A 68 4.80 5.02 1.10
C GLN A 68 4.78 4.16 -0.16
N ALA A 69 3.67 3.48 -0.46
CA ALA A 69 3.54 2.73 -1.70
C ALA A 69 3.58 3.67 -2.92
N ASP A 70 2.93 4.83 -2.81
CA ASP A 70 2.99 5.89 -3.84
C ASP A 70 4.43 6.40 -4.03
N TYR A 71 5.13 6.72 -2.93
CA TYR A 71 6.54 7.13 -2.98
C TYR A 71 7.42 6.08 -3.69
N PHE A 72 7.26 4.80 -3.35
CA PHE A 72 8.03 3.74 -4.01
C PHE A 72 7.70 3.61 -5.50
N ALA A 73 6.45 3.85 -5.89
CA ALA A 73 6.05 3.83 -7.29
C ALA A 73 6.65 5.00 -8.08
N GLU A 74 6.72 6.20 -7.48
CA GLU A 74 7.31 7.38 -8.10
C GLU A 74 8.84 7.28 -8.20
N GLU A 75 9.51 6.83 -7.12
CA GLU A 75 10.98 6.72 -7.07
C GLU A 75 11.54 5.68 -8.07
N ILE A 76 10.71 4.72 -8.53
CA ILE A 76 11.10 3.77 -9.58
C ILE A 76 11.52 4.49 -10.87
N ILE A 77 10.81 5.56 -11.25
CA ILE A 77 11.09 6.31 -12.49
C ILE A 77 12.46 6.98 -12.36
N GLU A 78 12.70 7.66 -11.24
CA GLU A 78 13.97 8.32 -10.97
C GLU A 78 15.16 7.35 -10.94
N ILE A 79 14.97 6.15 -10.36
CA ILE A 79 16.01 5.11 -10.34
C ILE A 79 16.29 4.58 -11.74
N ALA A 80 15.27 4.42 -12.58
CA ALA A 80 15.44 3.98 -13.96
C ALA A 80 16.18 5.03 -14.81
N ASP A 81 15.78 6.29 -14.70
CA ASP A 81 16.33 7.39 -15.51
C ASP A 81 17.75 7.80 -15.09
N SER A 82 18.09 7.65 -13.81
CA SER A 82 19.43 7.98 -13.27
C SER A 82 20.44 6.82 -13.35
N ALA A 83 20.02 5.64 -13.80
CA ALA A 83 20.91 4.49 -13.91
C ALA A 83 21.99 4.74 -14.96
N GLN A 84 23.26 4.68 -14.53
CA GLN A 84 24.38 4.79 -15.46
C GLN A 84 24.45 3.55 -16.37
N ALA A 85 25.00 3.73 -17.57
CA ALA A 85 24.97 2.71 -18.63
C ALA A 85 25.90 1.50 -18.38
N GLU A 86 26.66 1.48 -17.28
CA GLU A 86 27.48 0.34 -16.90
C GLU A 86 26.62 -0.81 -16.37
N SER A 87 26.97 -2.04 -16.78
CA SER A 87 26.22 -3.25 -16.45
C SER A 87 25.91 -3.43 -14.95
N ALA A 88 26.87 -3.10 -14.07
CA ALA A 88 26.69 -3.19 -12.63
C ALA A 88 25.68 -2.15 -12.10
N ALA A 89 25.69 -0.93 -12.63
CA ALA A 89 24.77 0.14 -12.24
C ALA A 89 23.34 -0.20 -12.70
N VAL A 90 23.17 -0.65 -13.95
CA VAL A 90 21.88 -1.13 -14.46
C VAL A 90 21.34 -2.30 -13.63
N SER A 91 22.18 -3.25 -13.25
CA SER A 91 21.77 -4.41 -12.43
C SER A 91 21.32 -3.98 -11.02
N LYS A 92 22.02 -3.03 -10.40
CA LYS A 92 21.62 -2.45 -9.11
C LYS A 92 20.29 -1.71 -9.23
N ALA A 93 20.12 -0.89 -10.27
CA ALA A 93 18.87 -0.15 -10.51
C ALA A 93 17.68 -1.11 -10.69
N LYS A 94 17.84 -2.18 -11.48
CA LYS A 94 16.83 -3.25 -11.62
C LYS A 94 16.45 -3.86 -10.27
N LEU A 95 17.42 -4.24 -9.44
CA LEU A 95 17.15 -4.78 -8.11
C LEU A 95 16.39 -3.78 -7.21
N GLN A 96 16.75 -2.50 -7.28
CA GLN A 96 16.08 -1.44 -6.53
C GLN A 96 14.62 -1.23 -7.00
N ILE A 97 14.38 -1.29 -8.31
CA ILE A 97 13.05 -1.20 -8.92
C ILE A 97 12.20 -2.40 -8.52
N ASP A 98 12.72 -3.62 -8.63
CA ASP A 98 11.99 -4.84 -8.30
C ASP A 98 11.59 -4.88 -6.82
N ALA A 99 12.51 -4.49 -5.91
CA ALA A 99 12.21 -4.40 -4.49
C ALA A 99 11.08 -3.38 -4.19
N ARG A 100 11.06 -2.25 -4.91
CA ARG A 100 10.03 -1.21 -4.76
C ARG A 100 8.70 -1.61 -5.36
N LYS A 101 8.69 -2.24 -6.53
CA LYS A 101 7.47 -2.82 -7.13
C LYS A 101 6.84 -3.84 -6.20
N TRP A 102 7.65 -4.74 -5.64
CA TRP A 102 7.17 -5.72 -4.66
C TRP A 102 6.63 -5.05 -3.40
N ALA A 103 7.34 -4.07 -2.84
CA ALA A 103 6.88 -3.37 -1.65
C ALA A 103 5.55 -2.63 -1.90
N ALA A 104 5.46 -1.85 -2.98
CA ALA A 104 4.25 -1.11 -3.35
C ALA A 104 3.06 -2.06 -3.58
N SER A 105 3.25 -3.19 -4.26
CA SER A 105 2.19 -4.17 -4.51
C SER A 105 1.69 -4.87 -3.24
N LYS A 106 2.56 -5.10 -2.25
CA LYS A 106 2.17 -5.68 -0.96
C LYS A 106 1.53 -4.67 -0.01
N ILE A 107 1.94 -3.41 -0.07
CA ILE A 107 1.39 -2.37 0.81
C ILE A 107 0.02 -1.89 0.30
N ALA A 108 -0.12 -1.66 -1.00
CA ALA A 108 -1.36 -1.15 -1.60
C ALA A 108 -1.81 -2.05 -2.79
N PRO A 109 -2.24 -3.30 -2.52
CA PRO A 109 -2.54 -4.28 -3.56
C PRO A 109 -3.67 -3.87 -4.51
N LYS A 110 -4.63 -3.06 -4.04
CA LYS A 110 -5.71 -2.56 -4.91
C LYS A 110 -5.21 -1.59 -5.99
N LYS A 111 -4.13 -0.85 -5.71
CA LYS A 111 -3.57 0.19 -6.59
C LYS A 111 -2.38 -0.33 -7.41
N TYR A 112 -1.45 -1.03 -6.77
CA TYR A 112 -0.19 -1.49 -7.38
C TYR A 112 -0.04 -3.01 -7.44
N GLY A 113 -1.06 -3.77 -7.04
CA GLY A 113 -1.09 -5.21 -7.23
C GLY A 113 -1.36 -5.58 -8.68
N ASP A 114 -0.82 -6.73 -9.10
CA ASP A 114 -1.09 -7.28 -10.43
C ASP A 114 -2.59 -7.58 -10.55
N LYS A 115 -3.21 -7.06 -11.60
CA LYS A 115 -4.60 -7.36 -11.96
C LYS A 115 -4.58 -8.34 -13.13
N SER A 116 -5.20 -9.49 -12.94
CA SER A 116 -5.39 -10.48 -14.00
C SER A 116 -6.87 -10.58 -14.30
N GLU A 117 -7.26 -10.27 -15.54
CA GLU A 117 -8.57 -10.64 -16.07
C GLU A 117 -8.43 -12.02 -16.72
N LEU A 118 -9.18 -13.00 -16.19
CA LEU A 118 -9.25 -14.33 -16.75
C LEU A 118 -10.52 -14.42 -17.61
N ASP A 119 -10.35 -14.49 -18.94
CA ASP A 119 -11.44 -14.79 -19.88
C ASP A 119 -11.76 -16.29 -19.82
N VAL A 120 -12.64 -16.67 -18.89
CA VAL A 120 -13.07 -18.06 -18.70
C VAL A 120 -14.14 -18.41 -19.73
N LYS A 121 -13.71 -18.90 -20.90
CA LYS A 121 -14.60 -19.51 -21.90
C LYS A 121 -14.65 -21.03 -21.69
N SER A 122 -15.75 -21.53 -21.14
CA SER A 122 -16.00 -22.98 -21.13
C SER A 122 -16.56 -23.42 -22.48
N GLY A 123 -15.89 -24.39 -23.11
CA GLY A 123 -16.31 -24.97 -24.40
C GLY A 123 -17.64 -25.72 -24.33
N ASP A 124 -18.09 -26.12 -23.14
CA ASP A 124 -19.37 -26.78 -22.88
C ASP A 124 -20.53 -25.81 -22.63
N GLY A 125 -20.28 -24.49 -22.63
CA GLY A 125 -21.31 -23.48 -22.38
C GLY A 125 -21.82 -23.41 -20.93
N SER A 126 -21.28 -24.21 -20.00
CA SER A 126 -21.72 -24.25 -18.59
C SER A 126 -21.54 -22.93 -17.84
N MET A 127 -20.61 -22.09 -18.32
CA MET A 127 -20.30 -20.76 -17.77
C MET A 127 -21.04 -19.62 -18.48
N ARG A 128 -21.96 -19.92 -19.42
CA ARG A 128 -22.85 -18.89 -19.96
C ARG A 128 -23.82 -18.47 -18.87
N ALA A 129 -24.02 -17.16 -18.74
CA ALA A 129 -25.04 -16.64 -17.83
C ALA A 129 -26.37 -17.35 -18.12
N ALA A 130 -26.91 -18.03 -17.11
CA ALA A 130 -28.21 -18.68 -17.23
C ALA A 130 -29.24 -17.60 -17.55
N VAL A 131 -29.69 -17.54 -18.80
CA VAL A 131 -30.86 -16.77 -19.17
C VAL A 131 -32.02 -17.46 -18.46
N ARG A 132 -32.46 -16.87 -17.35
CA ARG A 132 -33.49 -17.46 -16.48
C ARG A 132 -34.91 -17.27 -16.99
N LEU A 133 -35.08 -16.44 -18.02
CA LEU A 133 -36.37 -16.15 -18.61
C LEU A 133 -36.50 -16.95 -19.91
N ASP A 134 -37.49 -17.84 -19.95
CA ASP A 134 -37.84 -18.52 -21.19
C ASP A 134 -38.63 -17.58 -22.13
N ALA A 135 -38.85 -18.02 -23.37
CA ALA A 135 -39.52 -17.21 -24.39
C ALA A 135 -40.98 -16.85 -24.01
N GLU A 136 -41.62 -17.65 -23.15
CA GLU A 136 -42.97 -17.41 -22.67
C GLU A 136 -42.98 -16.33 -21.59
N GLU A 137 -42.05 -16.39 -20.63
CA GLU A 137 -41.86 -15.35 -19.63
C GLU A 137 -41.47 -14.01 -20.25
N TYR A 138 -40.59 -14.02 -21.26
CA TYR A 138 -40.26 -12.82 -22.02
C TYR A 138 -41.47 -12.23 -22.73
N ARG A 139 -42.30 -13.07 -23.38
CA ARG A 139 -43.54 -12.62 -24.03
C ARG A 139 -44.50 -12.00 -23.03
N LYS A 140 -44.69 -12.65 -21.88
CA LYS A 140 -45.60 -12.18 -20.83
C LYS A 140 -45.16 -10.82 -20.26
N ILE A 141 -43.86 -10.65 -20.02
CA ILE A 141 -43.29 -9.36 -19.60
C ILE A 141 -43.48 -8.29 -20.68
N ALA A 142 -43.25 -8.63 -21.95
CA ALA A 142 -43.42 -7.70 -23.06
C ALA A 142 -44.88 -7.23 -23.23
N GLU A 143 -45.86 -8.15 -23.11
CA GLU A 143 -47.28 -7.83 -23.13
C GLU A 143 -47.70 -6.95 -21.95
N ASP A 144 -47.22 -7.24 -20.74
CA ASP A 144 -47.50 -6.42 -19.55
C ASP A 144 -46.92 -5.01 -19.66
N VAL A 145 -45.75 -4.85 -20.27
CA VAL A 145 -45.17 -3.53 -20.56
C VAL A 145 -46.02 -2.79 -21.60
N LEU A 146 -46.40 -3.44 -22.71
CA LEU A 146 -47.25 -2.85 -23.75
C LEU A 146 -48.62 -2.42 -23.24
N ARG A 147 -49.18 -3.09 -22.23
CA ARG A 147 -50.44 -2.69 -21.59
C ARG A 147 -50.35 -1.46 -20.71
N ARG A 148 -49.14 -1.07 -20.29
CA ARG A 148 -48.90 0.07 -19.39
C ARG A 148 -48.52 1.35 -20.13
N VAL A 149 -48.34 1.30 -21.44
CA VAL A 149 -48.09 2.45 -22.32
C VAL A 149 -49.35 2.77 -23.10
#